data_AF-K5XHG0-F1
#
_entry.id   AF-K5XHG0-F1
#
_cell.length_a   1.000
_cell.length_b   1.000
_cell.length_c   1.000
_cell.angle_alpha   90.00
_cell.angle_beta   90.00
_cell.angle_gamma   90.00
#
_symmetry.space_group_name_H-M   'P 1'
#
loop_
_entity.id
_entity.type
_entity.pdbx_description
1 polymer ?
#
loop_
_entity_poly.entity_id
_entity_poly.type
_entity_poly.pdbx_seq_one_letter_code
_entity_poly.pdbx_strand_id
1 'polypeptide(L)'
;MQPPQSKPQVVFSSDVGNMDDWAQRTRIPLTTADALGTPYARSHRWLQQLKSNLVKEYGWVEVPSNDHRLLISLESTSIWRSSVGLPAGPKMKLQLPVHASSFFSPERRVQWEMVFHSDTFESMRKICPPISDILNLIQCLLTGIVTLVFEERLPQGLYRTTRGLPPVSWVNENEAALIEVFGQSHFKALRKACTDTNVSYKLEVIPRQ
;
A
#
# COMPACT_ATOMS: atom_id res chain seq x y z
N MET A 1 33.17 -8.81 0.31
CA MET A 1 31.89 -8.62 -0.38
C MET A 1 30.93 -7.98 0.62
N GLN A 2 30.47 -6.76 0.40
CA GLN A 2 29.38 -6.21 1.21
C GLN A 2 28.14 -7.10 1.01
N PRO A 3 27.43 -7.51 2.07
CA PRO A 3 26.11 -8.10 1.88
C PRO A 3 25.26 -7.10 1.08
N PRO A 4 24.46 -7.55 0.09
CA PRO A 4 23.57 -6.65 -0.61
C PRO A 4 22.74 -5.91 0.44
N GLN A 5 22.80 -4.58 0.43
CA GLN A 5 21.98 -3.74 1.31
C GLN A 5 20.53 -4.10 1.05
N SER A 6 19.96 -4.88 1.95
CA SER A 6 18.55 -5.15 1.96
C SER A 6 17.82 -3.85 2.25
N LYS A 7 16.88 -3.50 1.38
CA LYS A 7 16.04 -2.32 1.53
C LYS A 7 14.62 -2.81 1.78
N PRO A 8 13.84 -2.13 2.64
CA PRO A 8 12.42 -2.40 2.72
C PRO A 8 11.76 -2.19 1.36
N GLN A 9 10.85 -3.08 0.99
CA GLN A 9 10.10 -3.04 -0.27
C GLN A 9 8.61 -3.14 0.00
N VAL A 10 7.80 -2.50 -0.85
CA VAL A 10 6.35 -2.71 -0.86
C VAL A 10 6.05 -3.99 -1.61
N VAL A 11 5.31 -4.90 -0.98
CA VAL A 11 4.88 -6.17 -1.57
C VAL A 11 3.36 -6.21 -1.63
N PHE A 12 2.82 -6.21 -2.85
CA PHE A 12 1.45 -6.57 -3.14
C PHE A 12 1.24 -8.09 -3.14
N SER A 13 0.10 -8.55 -2.60
CA SER A 13 -0.37 -9.93 -2.67
C SER A 13 -1.88 -9.97 -2.91
N SER A 14 -2.31 -10.69 -3.95
CA SER A 14 -3.73 -10.97 -4.22
C SER A 14 -4.22 -12.25 -3.54
N ASP A 15 -3.38 -12.90 -2.72
CA ASP A 15 -3.71 -14.15 -2.04
C ASP A 15 -4.59 -13.89 -0.81
N VAL A 16 -5.80 -14.44 -0.83
CA VAL A 16 -6.77 -14.33 0.26
C VAL A 16 -6.28 -15.05 1.51
N GLY A 17 -5.49 -16.12 1.38
CA GLY A 17 -4.89 -16.82 2.54
C GLY A 17 -3.92 -15.92 3.30
N ASN A 18 -3.09 -15.14 2.59
CA ASN A 18 -2.23 -14.13 3.21
C ASN A 18 -3.03 -13.03 3.89
N MET A 19 -4.16 -12.59 3.31
CA MET A 19 -5.03 -11.62 3.97
C MET A 19 -5.68 -12.18 5.23
N ASP A 20 -6.06 -13.47 5.23
CA ASP A 20 -6.66 -14.12 6.39
C ASP A 20 -5.64 -14.24 7.54
N ASP A 21 -4.39 -14.62 7.24
CA ASP A 21 -3.29 -14.61 8.21
C ASP A 21 -3.14 -13.23 8.88
N TRP A 22 -3.14 -12.17 8.08
CA TRP A 22 -3.05 -10.80 8.59
C TRP A 22 -4.28 -10.37 9.40
N ALA A 23 -5.49 -10.78 9.01
CA ALA A 23 -6.70 -10.48 9.74
C ALA A 23 -6.77 -11.19 11.10
N GLN A 24 -6.44 -12.48 11.14
CA GLN A 24 -6.34 -13.25 12.38
C GLN A 24 -5.32 -12.60 13.32
N ARG A 25 -4.18 -12.22 12.78
CA ARG A 25 -3.09 -11.62 13.53
C ARG A 25 -3.41 -10.25 14.11
N THR A 26 -3.94 -9.36 13.28
CA THR A 26 -4.30 -8.00 13.68
C THR A 26 -5.62 -7.96 14.46
N ARG A 27 -6.38 -9.05 14.44
CA ARG A 27 -7.76 -9.16 14.95
C ARG A 27 -8.70 -8.16 14.29
N ILE A 28 -8.38 -7.73 13.07
CA ILE A 28 -9.24 -6.93 12.21
C ILE A 28 -9.86 -7.91 11.24
N PRO A 29 -11.16 -8.25 11.37
CA PRO A 29 -11.75 -9.32 10.59
C PRO A 29 -11.68 -9.01 9.09
N LEU A 30 -11.33 -10.02 8.28
CA LEU A 30 -11.70 -10.03 6.87
C LEU A 30 -13.21 -10.06 6.82
N THR A 31 -13.82 -8.89 6.70
CA THR A 31 -15.24 -8.84 6.45
C THR A 31 -15.49 -9.42 5.06
N THR A 32 -16.64 -10.03 4.83
CA THR A 32 -17.04 -10.60 3.52
C THR A 32 -16.76 -9.63 2.37
N ALA A 33 -16.66 -10.12 1.12
CA ALA A 33 -16.38 -9.26 -0.04
C ALA A 33 -17.27 -7.99 -0.12
N ASP A 34 -18.54 -8.10 0.27
CA ASP A 34 -19.48 -6.97 0.38
C ASP A 34 -19.10 -5.96 1.47
N ALA A 35 -18.53 -6.43 2.57
CA ALA A 35 -18.14 -5.61 3.70
C ALA A 35 -16.74 -4.98 3.54
N LEU A 36 -15.88 -5.49 2.65
CA LEU A 36 -14.71 -4.75 2.15
C LEU A 36 -15.13 -3.55 1.27
N GLY A 37 -16.24 -3.71 0.53
CA GLY A 37 -16.73 -2.69 -0.39
C GLY A 37 -17.16 -1.40 0.31
N THR A 38 -17.77 -1.48 1.49
CA THR A 38 -18.31 -0.29 2.17
C THR A 38 -17.23 0.67 2.67
N PRO A 39 -16.22 0.25 3.46
CA PRO A 39 -15.10 1.13 3.84
C PRO A 39 -14.33 1.63 2.61
N TYR A 40 -14.12 0.78 1.61
CA TYR A 40 -13.43 1.21 0.39
C TYR A 40 -14.20 2.32 -0.32
N ALA A 41 -15.51 2.14 -0.54
CA ALA A 41 -16.39 3.14 -1.14
C ALA A 41 -16.44 4.45 -0.33
N ARG A 42 -16.47 4.38 1.01
CA ARG A 42 -16.39 5.58 1.87
C ARG A 42 -15.06 6.31 1.73
N SER A 43 -13.96 5.58 1.51
CA SER A 43 -12.65 6.18 1.31
C SER A 43 -12.48 6.83 -0.06
N HIS A 44 -13.41 6.65 -1.02
CA HIS A 44 -13.32 7.25 -2.36
C HIS A 44 -13.13 8.77 -2.31
N ARG A 45 -13.84 9.48 -1.42
CA ARG A 45 -13.68 10.93 -1.27
C ARG A 45 -12.24 11.28 -0.90
N TRP A 46 -11.64 10.55 0.03
CA TRP A 46 -10.26 10.75 0.46
C TRP A 46 -9.28 10.41 -0.67
N LEU A 47 -9.47 9.29 -1.36
CA LEU A 47 -8.67 8.91 -2.53
C LEU A 47 -8.72 9.99 -3.64
N GLN A 48 -9.88 10.59 -3.89
CA GLN A 48 -10.03 11.68 -4.86
C GLN A 48 -9.36 12.99 -4.41
N GLN A 49 -9.32 13.27 -3.10
CA GLN A 49 -8.54 14.38 -2.54
C GLN A 49 -7.03 14.13 -2.74
N LEU A 50 -6.54 12.93 -2.42
CA LEU A 50 -5.14 12.55 -2.66
C LEU A 50 -4.78 12.64 -4.15
N LYS A 51 -5.66 12.18 -5.04
CA LYS A 51 -5.54 12.36 -6.50
C LYS A 51 -5.39 13.84 -6.86
N SER A 52 -6.26 14.70 -6.32
CA SER A 52 -6.23 16.14 -6.59
C SER A 52 -4.93 16.78 -6.13
N ASN A 53 -4.41 16.38 -4.96
CA ASN A 53 -3.13 16.86 -4.43
C ASN A 53 -1.96 16.41 -5.31
N LEU A 54 -1.95 15.15 -5.75
CA LEU A 54 -0.93 14.63 -6.69
C LEU A 54 -0.86 15.45 -7.98
N VAL A 55 -2.01 15.82 -8.55
CA VAL A 55 -2.07 16.61 -9.77
C VAL A 55 -1.63 18.05 -9.54
N LYS A 56 -2.19 18.71 -8.51
CA LYS A 56 -1.97 20.15 -8.27
C LYS A 56 -0.59 20.48 -7.72
N GLU A 57 -0.07 19.65 -6.81
CA GLU A 57 1.13 19.98 -6.04
C GLU A 57 2.36 19.17 -6.50
N TYR A 58 2.16 17.98 -7.05
CA TYR A 58 3.26 17.06 -7.41
C TYR A 58 3.42 16.86 -8.91
N GLY A 59 2.66 17.59 -9.74
CA GLY A 59 2.80 17.57 -11.19
C GLY A 59 2.44 16.23 -11.83
N TRP A 60 1.59 15.43 -11.19
CA TRP A 60 1.02 14.24 -11.81
C TRP A 60 -0.02 14.63 -12.85
N VAL A 61 -0.20 13.78 -13.84
CA VAL A 61 -1.15 14.02 -14.93
C VAL A 61 -2.20 12.91 -14.94
N GLU A 62 -3.47 13.29 -15.13
CA GLU A 62 -4.53 12.31 -15.35
C GLU A 62 -4.34 11.61 -16.69
N VAL A 63 -4.34 10.28 -16.68
CA VAL A 63 -4.28 9.49 -17.90
C VAL A 63 -5.68 9.04 -18.27
N PRO A 64 -6.24 9.50 -19.41
CA PRO A 64 -7.53 9.03 -19.89
C PRO A 64 -7.56 7.49 -19.91
N SER A 65 -8.57 6.92 -19.27
CA SER A 65 -8.79 5.48 -19.28
C SER A 65 -10.20 5.19 -19.75
N ASN A 66 -10.32 4.32 -20.75
CA ASN A 66 -11.61 3.78 -21.16
C ASN A 66 -12.12 2.71 -20.18
N ASP A 67 -11.34 2.38 -19.15
CA ASP A 67 -11.71 1.39 -18.14
C ASP A 67 -12.48 2.06 -17.00
N HIS A 68 -13.81 1.99 -17.08
CA HIS A 68 -14.73 2.53 -16.06
C HIS A 68 -14.57 1.90 -14.67
N ARG A 69 -13.78 0.82 -14.54
CA ARG A 69 -13.52 0.16 -13.26
C ARG A 69 -12.33 0.78 -12.52
N LEU A 70 -11.72 1.85 -13.03
CA LEU A 70 -10.64 2.59 -12.37
C LEU A 70 -11.15 3.88 -11.72
N LEU A 71 -10.86 4.04 -10.42
CA LEU A 71 -11.15 5.25 -9.65
C LEU A 71 -10.07 6.32 -9.88
N ILE A 72 -8.82 5.87 -9.93
CA ILE A 72 -7.63 6.70 -10.16
C ILE A 72 -6.87 6.11 -11.35
N SER A 73 -6.44 6.98 -12.26
CA SER A 73 -5.52 6.66 -13.35
C SER A 73 -4.64 7.89 -13.56
N LEU A 74 -3.47 7.87 -12.93
CA LEU A 74 -2.49 8.97 -12.98
C LEU A 74 -1.14 8.47 -13.52
N GLU A 75 -0.37 9.38 -14.09
CA GLU A 75 1.01 9.18 -14.45
C GLU A 75 1.88 10.29 -13.86
N SER A 76 3.01 9.90 -13.28
CA SER A 76 3.99 10.83 -12.74
C SER A 76 4.96 11.30 -13.82
N THR A 77 5.62 12.43 -13.61
CA THR A 77 6.90 12.67 -14.29
C THR A 77 7.98 11.76 -13.69
N SER A 78 9.04 11.47 -14.46
CA SER A 78 10.20 10.74 -13.92
C SER A 78 10.74 11.49 -12.70
N ILE A 79 10.97 10.81 -11.58
CA ILE A 79 11.65 11.41 -10.42
C ILE A 79 13.16 11.60 -10.67
N TRP A 80 13.71 10.84 -11.62
CA TRP A 80 15.11 10.91 -12.01
C TRP A 80 15.28 11.95 -13.12
N ARG A 81 16.29 12.81 -12.96
CA ARG A 81 16.69 13.83 -13.93
C ARG A 81 18.16 13.59 -14.30
N SER A 82 18.46 13.70 -15.59
CA SER A 82 19.83 13.67 -16.10
C SER A 82 20.58 14.95 -15.72
N SER A 83 21.90 14.99 -15.96
CA SER A 83 22.73 16.18 -15.78
C SER A 83 22.27 17.39 -16.59
N VAL A 84 21.54 17.17 -17.69
CA VAL A 84 20.95 18.20 -18.54
C VAL A 84 19.47 18.49 -18.21
N GLY A 85 18.96 17.99 -17.09
CA GLY A 85 17.60 18.26 -16.60
C GLY A 85 16.48 17.44 -17.28
N LEU A 86 16.82 16.53 -18.19
CA LEU A 86 15.82 15.68 -18.87
C LEU A 86 15.40 14.49 -17.98
N PRO A 87 14.14 14.03 -18.03
CA PRO A 87 13.70 12.77 -17.42
C PRO A 87 14.64 11.61 -17.76
N ALA A 88 15.21 10.96 -16.74
CA ALA A 88 16.20 9.89 -16.90
C ALA A 88 15.73 8.53 -16.37
N GLY A 89 14.43 8.39 -16.06
CA GLY A 89 13.86 7.15 -15.54
C GLY A 89 12.42 6.92 -15.99
N PRO A 90 11.87 5.75 -15.69
CA PRO A 90 10.51 5.41 -16.06
C PRO A 90 9.52 6.33 -15.33
N LYS A 91 8.42 6.64 -16.01
CA LYS A 91 7.27 7.27 -15.38
C LYS A 91 6.54 6.24 -14.53
N MET A 92 5.98 6.67 -13.40
CA MET A 92 5.14 5.82 -12.58
C MET A 92 3.69 5.97 -13.01
N LYS A 93 3.02 4.86 -13.32
CA LYS A 93 1.58 4.84 -13.51
C LYS A 93 0.92 4.39 -12.22
N LEU A 94 0.07 5.22 -11.63
CA LEU A 94 -0.75 4.86 -10.48
C LEU A 94 -2.18 4.59 -10.94
N GLN A 95 -2.65 3.38 -10.69
CA GLN A 95 -4.03 3.00 -10.97
C GLN A 95 -4.63 2.38 -9.71
N LEU A 96 -5.84 2.80 -9.34
CA LEU A 96 -6.61 2.18 -8.27
C LEU A 96 -8.02 1.87 -8.77
N PRO A 97 -8.59 0.71 -8.41
CA PRO A 97 -9.91 0.32 -8.88
C PRO A 97 -11.04 1.08 -8.18
N VAL A 98 -12.24 1.08 -8.78
CA VAL A 98 -13.48 1.57 -8.15
C VAL A 98 -13.98 0.61 -7.07
N HIS A 99 -13.71 -0.69 -7.22
CA HIS A 99 -14.15 -1.72 -6.28
C HIS A 99 -12.95 -2.48 -5.72
N ALA A 100 -12.90 -2.67 -4.40
CA ALA A 100 -11.85 -3.41 -3.72
C ALA A 100 -11.68 -4.85 -4.26
N SER A 101 -12.77 -5.49 -4.71
CA SER A 101 -12.73 -6.82 -5.32
C SER A 101 -11.77 -6.93 -6.52
N SER A 102 -11.52 -5.81 -7.22
CA SER A 102 -10.59 -5.78 -8.36
C SER A 102 -9.12 -6.02 -8.00
N PHE A 103 -8.75 -5.92 -6.73
CA PHE A 103 -7.39 -6.33 -6.31
C PHE A 103 -7.21 -7.85 -6.34
N PHE A 104 -8.31 -8.62 -6.33
CA PHE A 104 -8.29 -10.09 -6.37
C PHE A 104 -8.50 -10.65 -7.78
N SER A 105 -8.82 -9.80 -8.76
CA SER A 105 -8.96 -10.18 -10.17
C SER A 105 -7.63 -10.70 -10.73
N PRO A 106 -7.54 -12.00 -11.13
CA PRO A 106 -6.32 -12.58 -11.69
C PRO A 106 -5.79 -11.80 -12.90
N GLU A 107 -6.68 -11.28 -13.74
CA GLU A 107 -6.37 -10.52 -14.95
C GLU A 107 -5.72 -9.15 -14.67
N ARG A 108 -5.82 -8.64 -13.43
CA ARG A 108 -5.23 -7.36 -12.99
C ARG A 108 -4.08 -7.54 -12.00
N ARG A 109 -3.78 -8.76 -11.58
CA ARG A 109 -2.71 -9.04 -10.62
C ARG A 109 -1.38 -8.43 -11.07
N VAL A 110 -0.97 -8.69 -12.31
CA VAL A 110 0.30 -8.17 -12.86
C VAL A 110 0.31 -6.64 -12.87
N GLN A 111 -0.82 -6.01 -13.16
CA GLN A 111 -0.94 -4.55 -13.11
C GLN A 111 -0.62 -4.01 -11.71
N TRP A 112 -1.12 -4.65 -10.65
CA TRP A 112 -0.86 -4.24 -9.28
C TRP A 112 0.57 -4.55 -8.83
N GLU A 113 1.11 -5.70 -9.20
CA GLU A 113 2.52 -6.04 -8.98
C GLU A 113 3.45 -4.99 -9.64
N MET A 114 3.18 -4.61 -10.90
CA MET A 114 3.95 -3.57 -11.61
C MET A 114 3.94 -2.21 -10.92
N VAL A 115 2.86 -1.86 -10.22
CA VAL A 115 2.78 -0.60 -9.46
C VAL A 115 3.56 -0.74 -8.16
N PHE A 116 3.16 -1.68 -7.31
CA PHE A 116 3.61 -1.74 -5.93
C PHE A 116 5.00 -2.34 -5.75
N HIS A 117 5.43 -3.26 -6.63
CA HIS A 117 6.78 -3.85 -6.56
C HIS A 117 7.83 -3.01 -7.30
N SER A 118 7.45 -1.86 -7.87
CA SER A 118 8.40 -0.99 -8.58
C SER A 118 9.30 -0.19 -7.63
N ASP A 119 10.59 -0.09 -7.97
CA ASP A 119 11.53 0.81 -7.29
C ASP A 119 11.08 2.29 -7.34
N THR A 120 10.29 2.65 -8.36
CA THR A 120 9.76 4.00 -8.50
C THR A 120 8.69 4.28 -7.45
N PHE A 121 7.79 3.33 -7.16
CA PHE A 121 6.82 3.45 -6.07
C PHE A 121 7.53 3.56 -4.72
N GLU A 122 8.51 2.68 -4.47
CA GLU A 122 9.31 2.67 -3.24
C GLU A 122 10.06 3.99 -3.01
N SER A 123 10.51 4.63 -4.08
CA SER A 123 11.17 5.95 -4.02
C SER A 123 10.15 7.07 -3.83
N MET A 124 9.06 7.05 -4.61
CA MET A 124 7.98 8.05 -4.58
C MET A 124 7.33 8.14 -3.21
N ARG A 125 7.00 7.01 -2.57
CA ARG A 125 6.35 7.02 -1.24
C ARG A 125 7.20 7.70 -0.15
N LYS A 126 8.50 7.88 -0.36
CA LYS A 126 9.40 8.56 0.58
C LYS A 126 9.46 10.07 0.37
N ILE A 127 9.17 10.54 -0.84
CA ILE A 127 9.32 11.96 -1.24
C ILE A 127 7.98 12.63 -1.59
N CYS A 128 6.91 11.85 -1.76
CA CYS A 128 5.59 12.32 -2.13
C CYS A 128 4.57 11.82 -1.08
N PRO A 129 4.24 12.65 -0.08
CA PRO A 129 3.32 12.30 1.00
C PRO A 129 1.99 11.67 0.53
N PRO A 130 1.30 12.17 -0.52
CA PRO A 130 0.06 11.53 -0.97
C PRO A 130 0.23 10.07 -1.42
N ILE A 131 1.40 9.68 -1.95
CA ILE A 131 1.67 8.27 -2.30
C ILE A 131 1.84 7.41 -1.04
N SER A 132 2.49 7.96 -0.01
CA SER A 132 2.57 7.33 1.31
C SER A 132 1.19 7.16 1.94
N ASP A 133 0.34 8.19 1.85
CA ASP A 133 -1.02 8.17 2.37
C ASP A 133 -1.90 7.13 1.66
N ILE A 134 -1.77 7.00 0.33
CA ILE A 134 -2.45 5.96 -0.44
C ILE A 134 -2.02 4.56 0.04
N LEU A 135 -0.72 4.33 0.23
CA LEU A 135 -0.22 3.06 0.75
C LEU A 135 -0.82 2.77 2.13
N ASN A 136 -0.71 3.72 3.07
CA ASN A 136 -1.19 3.56 4.44
C ASN A 136 -2.71 3.32 4.48
N LEU A 137 -3.47 4.06 3.67
CA LEU A 137 -4.91 3.90 3.57
C LEU A 137 -5.29 2.50 3.04
N ILE A 138 -4.61 2.00 2.01
CA ILE A 138 -4.84 0.64 1.50
C ILE A 138 -4.50 -0.41 2.57
N GLN A 139 -3.44 -0.22 3.37
CA GLN A 139 -3.10 -1.12 4.48
C GLN A 139 -4.20 -1.20 5.55
N CYS A 140 -4.89 -0.08 5.82
CA CYS A 140 -6.05 -0.06 6.71
C CYS A 140 -7.28 -0.72 6.08
N LEU A 141 -7.55 -0.45 4.80
CA LEU A 141 -8.76 -0.91 4.11
C LEU A 141 -8.73 -2.41 3.82
N LEU A 142 -7.54 -2.92 3.45
CA LEU A 142 -7.32 -4.25 2.90
C LEU A 142 -6.04 -4.83 3.54
N THR A 143 -6.10 -5.11 4.83
CA THR A 143 -4.93 -5.57 5.59
C THR A 143 -4.33 -6.83 4.96
N GLY A 144 -3.01 -6.80 4.74
CA GLY A 144 -2.27 -7.88 4.09
C GLY A 144 -2.17 -7.77 2.56
N ILE A 145 -2.96 -6.92 1.90
CA ILE A 145 -2.92 -6.80 0.43
C ILE A 145 -1.65 -6.10 -0.07
N VAL A 146 -1.17 -5.12 0.68
CA VAL A 146 0.10 -4.44 0.48
C VAL A 146 0.83 -4.37 1.82
N THR A 147 2.06 -4.85 1.84
CA THR A 147 2.88 -4.92 3.06
C THR A 147 4.25 -4.32 2.81
N LEU A 148 4.94 -3.92 3.87
CA LEU A 148 6.35 -3.54 3.79
C LEU A 148 7.21 -4.70 4.24
N VAL A 149 8.04 -5.23 3.36
CA VAL A 149 8.89 -6.38 3.61
C VAL A 149 10.35 -5.95 3.66
N PHE A 150 11.05 -6.35 4.69
CA PHE A 150 12.50 -6.25 4.81
C PHE A 150 13.07 -7.66 4.95
N GLU A 151 13.95 -8.04 4.03
CA GLU A 151 14.60 -9.36 4.06
C GLU A 151 16.08 -9.20 4.37
N GLU A 152 16.62 -9.98 5.30
CA GLU A 152 18.04 -10.01 5.60
C GLU A 152 18.57 -11.45 5.58
N ARG A 153 19.76 -11.63 4.98
CA ARG A 153 20.43 -12.93 4.94
C ARG A 153 21.37 -13.03 6.14
N LEU A 154 21.01 -13.89 7.09
CA LEU A 154 21.84 -14.22 8.24
C LEU A 154 22.43 -15.64 8.08
N PRO A 155 23.44 -16.03 8.88
CA PRO A 155 24.05 -17.36 8.78
C PRO A 155 23.03 -18.52 8.85
N GLN A 156 21.94 -18.34 9.61
CA GLN A 156 20.91 -19.35 9.87
C GLN A 156 19.84 -19.45 8.77
N GLY A 157 19.73 -18.46 7.87
CA GLY A 157 18.68 -18.43 6.86
C GLY A 157 18.31 -17.02 6.40
N LEU A 158 17.21 -16.93 5.66
CA LEU A 158 16.61 -15.65 5.25
C LEU A 158 15.60 -15.23 6.31
N TYR A 159 15.81 -14.07 6.92
CA TYR A 159 14.93 -13.46 7.89
C TYR A 159 14.08 -12.43 7.18
N ARG A 160 12.76 -12.56 7.24
CA ARG A 160 11.81 -11.66 6.61
C ARG A 160 10.97 -10.98 7.68
N THR A 161 11.16 -9.67 7.83
CA THR A 161 10.31 -8.81 8.65
C THR A 161 9.28 -8.12 7.78
N THR A 162 8.00 -8.34 8.04
CA THR A 162 6.90 -7.77 7.26
C THR A 162 6.02 -6.88 8.14
N ARG A 163 5.75 -5.64 7.73
CA ARG A 163 4.77 -4.76 8.37
C ARG A 163 3.48 -4.73 7.57
N GLY A 164 2.37 -5.15 8.19
CA GLY A 164 1.05 -5.25 7.55
C GLY A 164 0.14 -4.05 7.78
N LEU A 165 0.48 -3.17 8.72
CA LEU A 165 -0.30 -1.99 9.10
C LEU A 165 0.55 -0.70 8.98
N PRO A 166 -0.09 0.48 8.84
CA PRO A 166 0.64 1.74 8.80
C PRO A 166 1.22 2.13 10.17
N PRO A 167 2.11 3.14 10.22
CA PRO A 167 2.61 3.68 11.48
C PRO A 167 1.47 4.25 12.33
N VAL A 168 1.51 4.03 13.65
CA VAL A 168 0.51 4.56 14.59
C VAL A 168 0.44 6.09 14.59
N SER A 169 1.56 6.78 14.33
CA SER A 169 1.58 8.25 14.21
C SER A 169 0.66 8.73 13.08
N TRP A 170 0.77 8.11 11.91
CA TRP A 170 -0.08 8.41 10.76
C TRP A 170 -1.56 8.12 11.06
N VAL A 171 -1.84 7.02 11.77
CA VAL A 171 -3.22 6.67 12.18
C VAL A 171 -3.80 7.71 13.13
N ASN A 172 -3.01 8.22 14.07
CA ASN A 172 -3.43 9.25 15.01
C ASN A 172 -3.65 10.61 14.31
N GLU A 173 -2.77 10.97 13.39
CA GLU A 173 -2.87 12.22 12.59
C GLU A 173 -4.13 12.24 11.72
N ASN A 174 -4.57 11.07 11.25
CA ASN A 174 -5.72 10.91 10.36
C ASN A 174 -6.98 10.36 11.07
N GLU A 175 -7.06 10.48 12.41
CA GLU A 175 -8.12 9.89 13.23
C GLU A 175 -9.54 10.23 12.73
N ALA A 176 -9.83 11.51 12.46
CA ALA A 176 -11.16 11.93 12.02
C ALA A 176 -11.58 11.29 10.69
N ALA A 177 -10.69 11.27 9.70
CA ALA A 177 -10.95 10.68 8.38
C ALA A 177 -11.11 9.15 8.47
N LEU A 178 -10.28 8.49 9.30
CA LEU A 178 -10.39 7.05 9.53
C LEU A 178 -11.68 6.68 10.26
N ILE A 179 -12.16 7.50 11.20
CA ILE A 179 -13.47 7.30 11.85
C ILE A 179 -14.61 7.46 10.83
N GLU A 180 -14.54 8.42 9.90
CA GLU A 180 -15.54 8.56 8.82
C GLU A 180 -15.60 7.30 7.94
N VAL A 181 -14.45 6.73 7.60
CA VAL A 181 -14.35 5.54 6.75
C VAL A 181 -14.81 4.28 7.49
N PHE A 182 -14.21 3.98 8.64
CA PHE A 182 -14.35 2.70 9.34
C PHE A 182 -15.43 2.70 10.42
N GLY A 183 -15.83 3.87 10.91
CA GLY A 183 -16.63 4.03 12.13
C GLY A 183 -15.78 3.88 13.40
N GLN A 184 -16.31 4.40 14.51
CA GLN A 184 -15.57 4.52 15.78
C GLN A 184 -15.05 3.18 16.32
N SER A 185 -15.87 2.12 16.26
CA SER A 185 -15.52 0.81 16.81
C SER A 185 -14.34 0.17 16.06
N HIS A 186 -14.44 0.13 14.73
CA HIS A 186 -13.39 -0.42 13.88
C HIS A 186 -12.12 0.43 13.98
N PHE A 187 -12.21 1.76 13.96
CA PHE A 187 -11.05 2.64 14.15
C PHE A 187 -10.31 2.34 15.46
N LYS A 188 -11.02 2.14 16.58
CA LYS A 188 -10.39 1.77 17.86
C LYS A 188 -9.62 0.44 17.76
N ALA A 189 -10.17 -0.56 17.09
CA ALA A 189 -9.50 -1.83 16.85
C ALA A 189 -8.25 -1.66 15.98
N LEU A 190 -8.37 -0.92 14.87
CA LEU A 190 -7.26 -0.60 13.97
C LEU A 190 -6.13 0.14 14.70
N ARG A 191 -6.45 1.20 15.44
CA ARG A 191 -5.47 1.98 16.21
C ARG A 191 -4.75 1.13 17.26
N LYS A 192 -5.49 0.27 17.96
CA LYS A 192 -4.91 -0.69 18.91
C LYS A 192 -3.93 -1.63 18.21
N ALA A 193 -4.32 -2.20 17.06
CA ALA A 193 -3.46 -3.10 16.30
C ALA A 193 -2.19 -2.40 15.77
N CYS A 194 -2.30 -1.14 15.31
CA CYS A 194 -1.14 -0.37 14.85
C CYS A 194 -0.16 0.00 15.98
N THR A 195 -0.62 -0.01 17.24
CA THR A 195 0.22 0.31 18.42
C THR A 195 1.01 -0.91 18.91
N ASP A 196 0.53 -2.11 18.64
CA ASP A 196 1.15 -3.35 19.11
C ASP A 196 2.09 -3.93 18.02
N THR A 197 3.39 -3.91 18.29
CA THR A 197 4.42 -4.42 17.37
C THR A 197 4.23 -5.91 17.06
N ASN A 198 3.74 -6.71 18.02
CA ASN A 198 3.59 -8.15 17.84
C ASN A 198 2.48 -8.52 16.86
N VAL A 199 1.52 -7.63 16.62
CA VAL A 199 0.45 -7.85 15.65
C VAL A 199 0.69 -7.10 14.35
N SER A 200 1.37 -5.96 14.39
CA SER A 200 1.65 -5.13 13.20
C SER A 200 2.88 -5.58 12.39
N TYR A 201 3.83 -6.31 12.99
CA TYR A 201 5.08 -6.78 12.34
C TYR A 201 5.28 -8.27 12.44
N LYS A 202 5.44 -8.99 11.33
CA LYS A 202 5.62 -10.46 11.24
C LYS A 202 7.09 -10.76 11.00
N LEU A 203 7.66 -11.71 11.74
CA LEU A 203 9.01 -12.23 11.47
C LEU A 203 8.88 -13.68 10.97
N GLU A 204 9.40 -13.96 9.78
CA GLU A 204 9.50 -15.29 9.22
C GLU A 204 10.97 -15.66 9.04
N VAL A 205 11.36 -16.88 9.43
CA VAL A 205 12.70 -17.41 9.20
C VAL A 205 12.58 -18.54 8.18
N ILE A 206 13.14 -18.33 7.00
CA ILE A 206 13.16 -19.33 5.93
C ILE A 206 14.53 -20.04 6.03
N PRO A 207 14.55 -21.33 6.45
CA PRO A 207 15.79 -22.07 6.58
C PRO A 207 16.51 -22.18 5.24
N ARG A 208 17.84 -22.22 5.28
CA ARG A 208 18.65 -22.48 4.09
C ARG A 208 18.44 -23.95 3.68
N GLN A 209 17.90 -24.18 2.49
CA GLN A 209 17.89 -25.51 1.86
C GLN A 209 19.30 -25.89 1.43
#